data_AF-A0A3N2KFY6-F1
#
_entry.id   AF-A0A3N2KFY6-F1
#
_cell.length_a   1.000
_cell.length_b   1.000
_cell.length_c   1.000
_cell.angle_alpha   90.00
_cell.angle_beta   90.00
_cell.angle_gamma   90.00
#
_symmetry.space_group_name_H-M   'P 1'
#
loop_
_entity.id
_entity.type
_entity.pdbx_description
1 polymer ?
#
loop_
_entity_poly.entity_id
_entity_poly.type
_entity_poly.pdbx_seq_one_letter_code
_entity_poly.pdbx_strand_id
1 'polypeptide(L)'
;MLKIINMEENEEKMVNSCKPVFTRQWLCVRVLFVTVVSLFMTLVASGFDALAFGRKEEFLLKNEVFDLLSDSIDFCFVLIFVTMMSLVLMEIAYRRCLNYLQYGLTACALCMFYLLLLAMAEKMPFWLAYATVVTMTVTLITWYCKCITENRGFSGLVSVVLALEYGLVLTLVYIGSLALLIGSLLIFVLLCVSMFLSLRLKMENDEFLFKKL
;
A
#
# COMPACT_ATOMS: atom_id res chain seq x y z
N MET A 1 -2.75 42.70 36.16
CA MET A 1 -2.33 43.04 34.78
C MET A 1 -1.07 42.30 34.34
N LEU A 2 0.08 42.44 35.02
CA LEU A 2 1.34 41.75 34.66
C LEU A 2 1.25 40.22 34.51
N LYS A 3 0.39 39.55 35.29
CA LYS A 3 0.21 38.09 35.24
C LYS A 3 -0.57 37.60 34.01
N ILE A 4 -1.39 38.45 33.39
CA ILE A 4 -2.20 38.09 32.22
C ILE A 4 -1.36 38.23 30.94
N ILE A 5 -0.54 39.29 30.87
CA ILE A 5 0.39 39.53 29.76
C ILE A 5 1.41 38.38 29.65
N ASN A 6 1.95 37.90 30.77
CA ASN A 6 2.86 36.75 30.79
C ASN A 6 2.18 35.41 30.46
N MET A 7 0.84 35.29 30.54
CA MET A 7 0.13 34.08 30.13
C MET A 7 -0.15 34.07 28.63
N GLU A 8 -0.55 35.20 28.04
CA GLU A 8 -0.69 35.31 26.57
C GLU A 8 0.65 35.12 25.85
N GLU A 9 1.75 35.68 26.37
CA GLU A 9 3.08 35.51 25.76
C GLU A 9 3.61 34.06 25.86
N ASN A 10 3.21 33.33 26.92
CA ASN A 10 3.53 31.90 27.07
C ASN A 10 2.63 31.01 26.20
N GLU A 11 1.37 31.37 25.97
CA GLU A 11 0.49 30.67 25.02
C GLU A 11 0.94 30.88 23.57
N GLU A 12 1.33 32.10 23.16
CA GLU A 12 1.92 32.35 21.84
C GLU A 12 3.21 31.56 21.63
N LYS A 13 4.08 31.46 22.65
CA LYS A 13 5.30 30.62 22.60
C LYS A 13 4.98 29.12 22.55
N MET A 14 3.92 28.65 23.22
CA MET A 14 3.49 27.25 23.17
C MET A 14 2.87 26.87 21.83
N VAL A 15 2.10 27.77 21.21
CA VAL A 15 1.54 27.61 19.86
C VAL A 15 2.65 27.64 18.80
N ASN A 16 3.60 28.57 18.91
CA ASN A 16 4.74 28.67 17.97
C ASN A 16 5.86 27.63 18.19
N SER A 17 5.88 26.93 19.33
CA SER A 17 6.88 25.88 19.61
C SER A 17 6.43 24.50 19.13
N CYS A 18 5.18 24.32 18.68
CA CYS A 18 4.76 23.09 18.05
C CYS A 18 5.31 23.08 16.61
N LYS A 19 6.48 22.49 16.40
CA LYS A 19 7.00 22.29 15.05
C LYS A 19 6.02 21.40 14.28
N PRO A 20 5.54 21.81 13.10
CA PRO A 20 4.63 21.02 12.31
C PRO A 20 5.29 19.70 11.91
N VAL A 21 4.77 18.56 12.37
CA VAL A 21 5.36 17.24 12.08
C VAL A 21 5.06 16.82 10.63
N PHE A 22 3.95 17.28 10.07
CA PHE A 22 3.49 16.99 8.71
C PHE A 22 3.83 18.12 7.72
N THR A 23 5.13 18.43 7.60
CA THR A 23 5.63 19.41 6.62
C THR A 23 5.73 18.79 5.21
N ARG A 24 5.64 19.62 4.15
CA ARG A 24 5.80 19.19 2.74
C ARG A 24 7.09 18.40 2.49
N GLN A 25 8.18 18.77 3.17
CA GLN A 25 9.49 18.12 3.05
C GLN A 25 9.50 16.70 3.62
N TRP A 26 8.77 16.47 4.72
CA TRP A 26 8.60 15.15 5.31
C TRP A 26 7.84 14.21 4.38
N LEU A 27 6.73 14.69 3.78
CA LEU A 27 5.95 13.92 2.82
C LEU A 27 6.77 13.56 1.58
N CYS A 28 7.55 14.50 1.06
CA CYS A 28 8.41 14.27 -0.10
C CYS A 28 9.45 13.16 0.17
N VAL A 29 10.08 13.17 1.35
CA VAL A 29 11.05 12.13 1.76
C VAL A 29 10.38 10.76 1.86
N ARG A 30 9.16 10.67 2.42
CA ARG A 30 8.40 9.42 2.50
C ARG A 30 8.05 8.86 1.13
N VAL A 31 7.53 9.70 0.25
CA VAL A 31 7.15 9.32 -1.12
C VAL A 31 8.38 8.85 -1.89
N LEU A 32 9.51 9.57 -1.79
CA LEU A 32 10.76 9.19 -2.44
C LEU A 32 11.30 7.85 -1.89
N PHE A 33 11.25 7.66 -0.58
CA PHE A 33 11.63 6.37 0.02
C PHE A 33 10.76 5.22 -0.49
N VAL A 34 9.43 5.43 -0.54
CA VAL A 34 8.47 4.44 -1.05
C VAL A 34 8.73 4.10 -2.52
N THR A 35 9.01 5.09 -3.36
CA THR A 35 9.28 4.83 -4.78
C THR A 35 10.57 4.04 -4.97
N VAL A 36 11.63 4.37 -4.24
CA VAL A 36 12.90 3.63 -4.26
C VAL A 36 12.70 2.18 -3.79
N VAL A 37 11.99 1.98 -2.68
CA VAL A 37 11.69 0.63 -2.15
C VAL A 37 10.86 -0.18 -3.15
N SER A 38 9.87 0.42 -3.78
CA SER A 38 9.00 -0.26 -4.76
C SER A 38 9.80 -0.68 -6.01
N LEU A 39 10.70 0.19 -6.49
CA LEU A 39 11.59 -0.13 -7.61
C LEU A 39 12.56 -1.26 -7.24
N PHE A 40 13.16 -1.19 -6.06
CA PHE A 40 14.06 -2.23 -5.57
C PHE A 40 13.34 -3.58 -5.46
N MET A 41 12.13 -3.61 -4.88
CA MET A 41 11.36 -4.84 -4.76
C MET A 41 10.90 -5.39 -6.11
N THR A 42 10.63 -4.53 -7.08
CA THR A 42 10.27 -4.98 -8.44
C THR A 42 11.47 -5.61 -9.16
N LEU A 43 12.67 -5.09 -8.92
CA LEU A 43 13.90 -5.73 -9.37
C LEU A 43 14.05 -7.12 -8.75
N VAL A 44 13.72 -7.28 -7.46
CA VAL A 44 13.66 -8.62 -6.83
C VAL A 44 12.59 -9.49 -7.47
N ALA A 45 11.42 -8.92 -7.78
CA ALA A 45 10.28 -9.65 -8.34
C ALA A 45 10.54 -10.22 -9.74
N SER A 46 11.38 -9.60 -10.56
CA SER A 46 11.82 -10.19 -11.84
C SER A 46 12.52 -11.55 -11.69
N GLY A 47 13.00 -11.88 -10.48
CA GLY A 47 13.50 -13.21 -10.16
C GLY A 47 12.40 -14.28 -10.07
N PHE A 48 11.15 -13.89 -9.81
CA PHE A 48 10.03 -14.82 -9.69
C PHE A 48 9.65 -15.44 -11.04
N ASP A 49 9.77 -14.70 -12.14
CA ASP A 49 9.51 -15.24 -13.49
C ASP A 49 10.46 -16.37 -13.84
N ALA A 50 11.75 -16.23 -13.47
CA ALA A 50 12.73 -17.29 -13.64
C ALA A 50 12.41 -18.54 -12.80
N LEU A 51 11.92 -18.36 -11.57
CA LEU A 51 11.48 -19.47 -10.73
C LEU A 51 10.25 -20.17 -11.31
N ALA A 52 9.26 -19.41 -11.78
CA ALA A 52 8.05 -19.95 -12.40
C ALA A 52 8.37 -20.72 -13.69
N PHE A 53 9.28 -20.20 -14.51
CA PHE A 53 9.75 -20.85 -15.73
C PHE A 53 10.44 -22.18 -15.44
N GLY A 54 11.34 -22.24 -14.44
CA GLY A 54 11.97 -23.49 -14.02
C GLY A 54 10.96 -24.56 -13.59
N ARG A 55 9.88 -24.18 -12.89
CA ARG A 55 8.81 -25.12 -12.49
C ARG A 55 7.95 -25.59 -13.66
N LYS A 56 7.81 -24.78 -14.71
CA LYS A 56 7.13 -25.17 -15.94
C LYS A 56 7.91 -26.24 -16.70
N GLU A 57 9.24 -26.09 -16.80
CA GLU A 57 10.10 -27.07 -17.50
C GLU A 57 10.10 -28.44 -16.83
N GLU A 58 9.98 -28.50 -15.50
CA GLU A 58 9.86 -29.74 -14.72
C GLU A 58 8.46 -30.40 -14.83
N PHE A 59 7.55 -29.86 -15.66
CA PHE A 59 6.16 -30.32 -15.82
C PHE A 59 5.34 -30.31 -14.52
N LEU A 60 5.78 -29.55 -13.51
CA LEU A 60 5.09 -29.41 -12.23
C LEU A 60 3.95 -28.39 -12.30
N LEU A 61 4.04 -27.42 -13.24
CA LEU A 61 3.03 -26.39 -13.47
C LEU A 61 2.28 -26.63 -14.78
N LYS A 62 0.95 -26.60 -14.74
CA LYS A 62 0.12 -26.62 -15.96
C LYS A 62 0.28 -25.32 -16.74
N ASN A 63 0.29 -25.40 -18.07
CA ASN A 63 0.43 -24.22 -18.94
C ASN A 63 -0.62 -23.13 -18.64
N GLU A 64 -1.89 -23.50 -18.46
CA GLU A 64 -2.96 -22.55 -18.16
C GLU A 64 -2.75 -21.81 -16.83
N VAL A 65 -2.22 -22.51 -15.82
CA VAL A 65 -1.94 -21.93 -14.49
C VAL A 65 -0.68 -21.07 -14.54
N PHE A 66 0.29 -21.45 -15.37
CA PHE A 66 1.50 -20.67 -15.61
C PHE A 66 1.17 -19.30 -16.21
N ASP A 67 0.33 -19.26 -17.24
CA ASP A 67 -0.02 -17.99 -17.90
C ASP A 67 -0.71 -17.02 -16.91
N LEU A 68 -1.69 -17.52 -16.13
CA LEU A 68 -2.36 -16.73 -15.09
C LEU A 68 -1.40 -16.26 -13.98
N LEU A 69 -0.41 -17.08 -13.63
CA LEU A 69 0.59 -16.73 -12.63
C LEU A 69 1.58 -15.68 -13.16
N SER A 70 2.01 -15.83 -14.41
CA SER A 70 2.88 -14.86 -15.10
C SER A 70 2.18 -13.52 -15.19
N ASP A 71 0.92 -13.48 -15.62
CA ASP A 71 0.10 -12.27 -15.66
C ASP A 71 -0.01 -11.63 -14.27
N SER A 72 -0.12 -12.44 -13.21
CA SER A 72 -0.16 -11.93 -11.83
C SER A 72 1.17 -11.28 -11.40
N ILE A 73 2.30 -11.83 -11.84
CA ILE A 73 3.65 -11.32 -11.52
C ILE A 73 3.90 -10.00 -12.26
N ASP A 74 3.41 -9.84 -13.50
CA ASP A 74 3.48 -8.57 -14.22
C ASP A 74 2.82 -7.41 -13.45
N PHE A 75 1.75 -7.71 -12.69
CA PHE A 75 1.08 -6.73 -11.83
C PHE A 75 1.77 -6.48 -10.48
N CYS A 76 2.89 -7.15 -10.18
CA CYS A 76 3.62 -7.02 -8.91
C CYS A 76 4.06 -5.59 -8.61
N PHE A 77 4.62 -4.88 -9.59
CA PHE A 77 5.01 -3.47 -9.41
C PHE A 77 3.82 -2.61 -8.99
N VAL A 78 2.69 -2.75 -9.69
CA VAL A 78 1.47 -1.98 -9.43
C VAL A 78 0.94 -2.28 -8.04
N LEU A 79 0.88 -3.57 -7.66
CA LEU A 79 0.42 -3.99 -6.34
C LEU A 79 1.30 -3.40 -5.23
N ILE A 80 2.63 -3.56 -5.30
CA ILE A 80 3.56 -3.02 -4.30
C ILE A 80 3.46 -1.49 -4.21
N PHE A 81 3.45 -0.81 -5.36
CA PHE A 81 3.40 0.65 -5.40
C PHE A 81 2.10 1.19 -4.82
N VAL A 82 0.96 0.63 -5.20
CA VAL A 82 -0.35 1.08 -4.72
C VAL A 82 -0.48 0.81 -3.22
N THR A 83 -0.11 -0.37 -2.71
CA THR A 83 -0.17 -0.67 -1.27
C THR A 83 0.70 0.30 -0.46
N MET A 84 1.92 0.61 -0.94
CA MET A 84 2.79 1.55 -0.24
C MET A 84 2.25 2.97 -0.25
N MET A 85 1.68 3.42 -1.38
CA MET A 85 1.01 4.72 -1.45
C MET A 85 -0.22 4.77 -0.55
N SER A 86 -1.02 3.71 -0.50
CA SER A 86 -2.16 3.54 0.40
C SER A 86 -1.73 3.69 1.87
N LEU A 87 -0.59 3.11 2.27
CA LEU A 87 -0.05 3.25 3.62
C LEU A 87 0.35 4.70 3.93
N VAL A 88 1.00 5.40 3.00
CA VAL A 88 1.33 6.83 3.17
C VAL A 88 0.07 7.68 3.31
N LEU A 89 -0.95 7.43 2.49
CA LEU A 89 -2.24 8.13 2.59
C LEU A 89 -2.91 7.88 3.95
N MET A 90 -2.88 6.65 4.45
CA MET A 90 -3.37 6.30 5.78
C MET A 90 -2.55 6.98 6.89
N GLU A 91 -1.22 7.08 6.74
CA GLU A 91 -0.32 7.80 7.66
C GLU A 91 -0.77 9.27 7.82
N ILE A 92 -1.09 9.92 6.70
CA ILE A 92 -1.57 11.31 6.64
C ILE A 92 -2.98 11.42 7.24
N ALA A 93 -3.90 10.53 6.85
CA ALA A 93 -5.30 10.58 7.30
C ALA A 93 -5.45 10.39 8.82
N TYR A 94 -4.63 9.52 9.41
CA TYR A 94 -4.69 9.20 10.85
C TYR A 94 -3.67 9.96 11.70
N ARG A 95 -2.82 10.80 11.09
CA ARG A 95 -1.74 11.56 11.75
C ARG A 95 -0.85 10.68 12.65
N ARG A 96 -0.53 9.47 12.21
CA ARG A 96 0.31 8.52 12.95
C ARG A 96 1.56 8.23 12.16
N CYS A 97 2.75 8.49 12.71
CA CYS A 97 4.00 8.19 12.03
C CYS A 97 4.28 6.68 12.05
N LEU A 98 4.35 6.05 10.88
CA LEU A 98 4.78 4.66 10.74
C LEU A 98 6.31 4.60 10.71
N ASN A 99 6.91 3.61 11.38
CA ASN A 99 8.36 3.43 11.35
C ASN A 99 8.80 2.93 9.96
N TYR A 100 9.98 3.34 9.48
CA TYR A 100 10.52 2.89 8.18
C TYR A 100 10.60 1.35 8.08
N LEU A 101 10.87 0.67 9.18
CA LEU A 101 10.86 -0.80 9.26
C LEU A 101 9.51 -1.42 8.91
N GLN A 102 8.39 -0.75 9.24
CA GLN A 102 7.05 -1.26 8.94
C GLN A 102 6.76 -1.27 7.44
N TYR A 103 7.23 -0.23 6.73
CA TYR A 103 7.17 -0.18 5.26
C TYR A 103 7.97 -1.33 4.64
N GLY A 104 9.21 -1.54 5.10
CA GLY A 104 10.04 -2.65 4.63
C GLY A 104 9.40 -4.02 4.86
N LEU A 105 8.89 -4.26 6.07
CA LEU A 105 8.21 -5.52 6.42
C LEU A 105 6.95 -5.76 5.59
N THR A 106 6.17 -4.70 5.30
CA THR A 106 4.98 -4.82 4.44
C THR A 106 5.38 -5.18 3.01
N ALA A 107 6.43 -4.55 2.45
CA ALA A 107 6.95 -4.91 1.12
C ALA A 107 7.43 -6.36 1.08
N CYS A 108 8.15 -6.83 2.10
CA CYS A 108 8.54 -8.23 2.19
C CYS A 108 7.34 -9.17 2.23
N ALA A 109 6.26 -8.80 2.93
CA ALA A 109 5.02 -9.59 2.94
C ALA A 109 4.37 -9.68 1.55
N LEU A 110 4.40 -8.59 0.76
CA LEU A 110 3.93 -8.58 -0.62
C LEU A 110 4.80 -9.47 -1.53
N CYS A 111 6.11 -9.51 -1.34
CA CYS A 111 6.98 -10.45 -2.05
C CYS A 111 6.69 -11.92 -1.65
N MET A 112 6.48 -12.17 -0.36
CA MET A 112 6.11 -13.50 0.15
C MET A 112 4.77 -13.98 -0.40
N PHE A 113 3.82 -13.07 -0.66
CA PHE A 113 2.56 -13.41 -1.33
C PHE A 113 2.79 -14.09 -2.69
N TYR A 114 3.67 -13.56 -3.55
CA TYR A 114 3.93 -14.16 -4.87
C TYR A 114 4.64 -15.51 -4.76
N LEU A 115 5.58 -15.66 -3.83
CA LEU A 115 6.24 -16.94 -3.57
C LEU A 115 5.25 -18.00 -3.07
N LEU A 116 4.35 -17.63 -2.16
CA LEU A 116 3.28 -18.50 -1.68
C LEU A 116 2.30 -18.86 -2.79
N LEU A 117 1.95 -17.90 -3.65
CA LEU A 117 1.07 -18.13 -4.79
C LEU A 117 1.68 -19.13 -5.76
N LEU A 118 2.96 -18.98 -6.12
CA LEU A 118 3.71 -19.93 -6.95
C LEU A 118 3.71 -21.33 -6.33
N ALA A 119 4.05 -21.45 -5.04
CA ALA A 119 4.10 -22.74 -4.35
C ALA A 119 2.73 -23.43 -4.23
N MET A 120 1.66 -22.65 -3.99
CA MET A 120 0.29 -23.17 -3.88
C MET A 120 -0.30 -23.54 -5.25
N ALA A 121 0.06 -22.80 -6.30
CA ALA A 121 -0.36 -23.07 -7.67
C ALA A 121 0.16 -24.41 -8.22
N GLU A 122 1.26 -24.94 -7.66
CA GLU A 122 1.73 -26.31 -7.96
C GLU A 122 0.78 -27.40 -7.46
N LYS A 123 0.07 -27.16 -6.35
CA LYS A 123 -0.75 -28.19 -5.67
C LYS A 123 -2.25 -28.05 -5.93
N MET A 124 -2.71 -26.85 -6.25
CA MET A 124 -4.13 -26.49 -6.28
C MET A 124 -4.48 -25.70 -7.55
N PRO A 125 -5.76 -25.69 -7.98
CA PRO A 125 -6.18 -24.80 -9.05
C PRO A 125 -5.97 -23.34 -8.66
N PHE A 126 -5.62 -22.50 -9.65
CA PHE A 126 -5.23 -21.10 -9.46
C PHE A 126 -6.21 -20.30 -8.58
N TRP A 127 -7.52 -20.48 -8.78
CA TRP A 127 -8.55 -19.78 -7.99
C TRP A 127 -8.46 -20.06 -6.49
N LEU A 128 -8.30 -21.34 -6.10
CA LEU A 128 -8.19 -21.74 -4.70
C LEU A 128 -6.85 -21.31 -4.10
N ALA A 129 -5.76 -21.44 -4.88
CA ALA A 129 -4.45 -20.96 -4.47
C ALA A 129 -4.47 -19.45 -4.19
N TYR A 130 -5.02 -18.66 -5.11
CA TYR A 130 -5.12 -17.22 -4.99
C TYR A 130 -5.94 -16.80 -3.76
N ALA A 131 -7.17 -17.34 -3.60
CA ALA A 131 -8.02 -17.01 -2.46
C ALA A 131 -7.37 -17.36 -1.11
N THR A 132 -6.68 -18.50 -1.04
CA THR A 132 -5.98 -18.92 0.19
C THR A 132 -4.81 -17.99 0.51
N VAL A 133 -3.98 -17.66 -0.47
CA VAL A 133 -2.82 -16.81 -0.24
C VAL A 133 -3.22 -15.36 0.05
N VAL A 134 -4.25 -14.82 -0.62
CA VAL A 134 -4.81 -13.50 -0.29
C VAL A 134 -5.32 -13.46 1.15
N THR A 135 -6.11 -14.45 1.58
CA THR A 135 -6.62 -14.48 2.96
C THR A 135 -5.49 -14.57 3.99
N MET A 136 -4.44 -15.35 3.73
CA MET A 136 -3.26 -15.40 4.60
C MET A 136 -2.53 -14.05 4.68
N THR A 137 -2.24 -13.42 3.54
CA THR A 137 -1.49 -12.16 3.49
C THR A 137 -2.29 -11.00 4.08
N VAL A 138 -3.57 -10.87 3.74
CA VAL A 138 -4.46 -9.84 4.31
C VAL A 138 -4.56 -10.02 5.82
N THR A 139 -4.71 -11.25 6.31
CA THR A 139 -4.76 -11.52 7.76
C THR A 139 -3.44 -11.13 8.43
N LEU A 140 -2.30 -11.48 7.83
CA LEU A 140 -0.97 -11.16 8.36
C LEU A 140 -0.76 -9.65 8.48
N ILE A 141 -1.01 -8.89 7.40
CA ILE A 141 -0.82 -7.43 7.39
C ILE A 141 -1.84 -6.75 8.31
N THR A 142 -3.11 -7.17 8.28
CA THR A 142 -4.16 -6.60 9.15
C THR A 142 -3.84 -6.83 10.62
N TRP A 143 -3.38 -8.03 10.98
CA TRP A 143 -2.98 -8.37 12.34
C TRP A 143 -1.75 -7.55 12.76
N TYR A 144 -0.75 -7.42 11.88
CA TYR A 144 0.42 -6.58 12.12
C TYR A 144 0.03 -5.12 12.39
N CYS A 145 -0.82 -4.54 11.55
CA CYS A 145 -1.33 -3.18 11.74
C CYS A 145 -2.19 -3.03 13.00
N LYS A 146 -2.95 -4.07 13.38
CA LYS A 146 -3.74 -4.06 14.62
C LYS A 146 -2.85 -3.99 15.86
N CYS A 147 -1.77 -4.78 15.88
CA CYS A 147 -0.83 -4.82 16.99
C CYS A 147 -0.04 -3.51 17.14
N ILE A 148 0.27 -2.82 16.04
CA ILE A 148 1.11 -1.63 16.07
C ILE A 148 0.33 -0.34 16.40
N THR A 149 -0.92 -0.21 15.93
CA THR A 149 -1.65 1.06 16.02
C THR A 149 -2.59 1.13 17.21
N GLU A 150 -2.87 0.02 17.90
CA GLU A 150 -3.86 -0.15 18.99
C GLU A 150 -5.29 0.36 18.71
N ASN A 151 -5.52 0.99 17.54
CA ASN A 151 -6.77 1.56 17.09
C ASN A 151 -7.43 0.64 16.07
N ARG A 152 -8.65 0.18 16.40
CA ARG A 152 -9.44 -0.73 15.55
C ARG A 152 -9.84 -0.10 14.22
N GLY A 153 -10.02 1.23 14.15
CA GLY A 153 -10.43 1.93 12.93
C GLY A 153 -9.35 1.89 11.84
N PHE A 154 -8.09 2.06 12.22
CA PHE A 154 -6.96 2.02 11.28
C PHE A 154 -6.77 0.63 10.67
N SER A 155 -6.75 -0.41 11.51
CA SER A 155 -6.60 -1.80 11.06
C SER A 155 -7.75 -2.25 10.14
N GLY A 156 -8.99 -1.84 10.45
CA GLY A 156 -10.14 -2.15 9.59
C GLY A 156 -10.03 -1.52 8.21
N LEU A 157 -9.60 -0.27 8.12
CA LEU A 157 -9.39 0.39 6.84
C LEU A 157 -8.24 -0.22 6.02
N VAL A 158 -7.12 -0.57 6.66
CA VAL A 158 -6.00 -1.25 5.97
C VAL A 158 -6.48 -2.58 5.37
N SER A 159 -7.27 -3.36 6.11
CA SER A 159 -7.85 -4.61 5.61
C SER A 159 -8.74 -4.41 4.39
N VAL A 160 -9.62 -3.39 4.41
CA VAL A 160 -10.50 -3.07 3.29
C VAL A 160 -9.71 -2.66 2.06
N VAL A 161 -8.70 -1.80 2.23
CA VAL A 161 -7.85 -1.35 1.11
C VAL A 161 -7.08 -2.51 0.51
N LEU A 162 -6.45 -3.37 1.33
CA LEU A 162 -5.75 -4.56 0.84
C LEU A 162 -6.70 -5.54 0.12
N ALA A 163 -7.87 -5.80 0.68
CA ALA A 163 -8.86 -6.68 0.05
C ALA A 163 -9.30 -6.14 -1.32
N LEU A 164 -9.46 -4.82 -1.43
CA LEU A 164 -9.78 -4.14 -2.68
C LEU A 164 -8.62 -4.26 -3.68
N GLU A 165 -7.37 -4.01 -3.25
CA GLU A 165 -6.17 -4.15 -4.08
C GLU A 165 -6.01 -5.57 -4.67
N TYR A 166 -6.13 -6.61 -3.84
CA TYR A 166 -6.07 -8.01 -4.32
C TYR A 166 -7.28 -8.38 -5.18
N GLY A 167 -8.49 -7.90 -4.84
CA GLY A 167 -9.68 -8.13 -5.68
C GLY A 167 -9.55 -7.51 -7.08
N LEU A 168 -8.91 -6.34 -7.17
CA LEU A 168 -8.59 -5.71 -8.45
C LEU A 168 -7.62 -6.57 -9.24
N VAL A 169 -6.48 -6.97 -8.67
CA VAL A 169 -5.49 -7.79 -9.39
C VAL A 169 -6.12 -9.09 -9.90
N LEU A 170 -6.95 -9.76 -9.10
CA LEU A 170 -7.69 -10.93 -9.53
C LEU A 170 -8.58 -10.66 -10.75
N THR A 171 -9.28 -9.52 -10.74
CA THR A 171 -10.14 -9.09 -11.85
C THR A 171 -9.32 -8.80 -13.11
N LEU A 172 -8.15 -8.19 -12.98
CA LEU A 172 -7.23 -7.92 -14.09
C LEU A 172 -6.72 -9.22 -14.73
N VAL A 173 -6.29 -10.17 -13.90
CA VAL A 173 -5.77 -11.47 -14.36
C VAL A 173 -6.84 -12.26 -15.14
N TYR A 174 -8.09 -12.26 -14.67
CA TYR A 174 -9.16 -13.00 -15.36
C TYR A 174 -9.59 -12.39 -16.70
N ILE A 175 -9.55 -11.08 -16.81
CA ILE A 175 -10.10 -10.36 -17.96
C ILE A 175 -9.07 -10.22 -19.10
N GLY A 176 -7.77 -10.42 -18.81
CA GLY A 176 -6.66 -10.56 -19.77
C GLY A 176 -6.66 -9.52 -20.88
N SER A 177 -7.43 -9.78 -21.94
CA SER A 177 -7.72 -8.87 -23.05
C SER A 177 -8.19 -7.44 -22.72
N LEU A 178 -8.90 -7.19 -21.61
CA LEU A 178 -9.32 -5.83 -21.21
C LEU A 178 -8.48 -5.23 -20.06
N ALA A 179 -7.32 -5.81 -19.76
CA ALA A 179 -6.44 -5.32 -18.69
C ALA A 179 -6.08 -3.83 -18.89
N LEU A 180 -5.86 -3.39 -20.14
CA LEU A 180 -5.56 -2.00 -20.46
C LEU A 180 -6.74 -1.05 -20.15
N LEU A 181 -7.98 -1.50 -20.40
CA LEU A 181 -9.19 -0.73 -20.11
C LEU A 181 -9.40 -0.60 -18.60
N ILE A 182 -9.33 -1.71 -17.87
CA ILE A 182 -9.56 -1.73 -16.42
C ILE A 182 -8.44 -0.99 -15.69
N GLY A 183 -7.19 -1.18 -16.10
CA GLY A 183 -6.04 -0.49 -15.53
C GLY A 183 -6.10 1.03 -15.74
N SER A 184 -6.46 1.49 -16.94
CA SER A 184 -6.62 2.93 -17.20
C SER A 184 -7.79 3.52 -16.43
N LEU A 185 -8.92 2.82 -16.32
CA LEU A 185 -10.07 3.24 -15.51
C LEU A 185 -9.71 3.31 -14.02
N LEU A 186 -8.92 2.36 -13.52
CA LEU A 186 -8.41 2.36 -12.14
C LEU A 186 -7.55 3.61 -11.86
N ILE A 187 -6.56 3.86 -12.72
CA ILE A 187 -5.67 5.02 -12.58
C ILE A 187 -6.47 6.31 -12.68
N PHE A 188 -7.48 6.36 -13.55
CA PHE A 188 -8.38 7.50 -13.67
C PHE A 188 -9.18 7.76 -12.39
N VAL A 189 -9.74 6.71 -11.77
CA VAL A 189 -10.44 6.82 -10.48
C VAL A 189 -9.49 7.26 -9.37
N LEU A 190 -8.28 6.69 -9.29
CA LEU A 190 -7.24 7.11 -8.35
C LEU A 190 -6.87 8.58 -8.52
N LEU A 191 -6.73 9.05 -9.76
CA LEU A 191 -6.48 10.45 -10.06
C LEU A 191 -7.66 11.34 -9.61
N CYS A 192 -8.90 10.93 -9.89
CA CYS A 192 -10.10 11.65 -9.47
C CYS A 192 -10.17 11.78 -7.94
N VAL A 193 -9.93 10.69 -7.21
CA VAL A 193 -9.85 10.69 -5.74
C VAL A 193 -8.72 11.60 -5.26
N SER A 194 -7.54 11.52 -5.87
CA SER A 194 -6.39 12.37 -5.52
C SER A 194 -6.70 13.87 -5.72
N MET A 195 -7.32 14.25 -6.85
CA MET A 195 -7.76 15.62 -7.10
C MET A 195 -8.81 16.09 -6.08
N PHE A 196 -9.78 15.22 -5.75
CA PHE A 196 -10.80 15.54 -4.76
C PHE A 196 -10.22 15.71 -3.36
N LEU A 197 -9.27 14.85 -2.95
CA LEU A 197 -8.56 14.98 -1.69
C LEU A 197 -7.72 16.27 -1.66
N SER A 198 -7.04 16.61 -2.75
CA SER A 198 -6.27 17.86 -2.88
C SER A 198 -7.14 19.10 -2.66
N LEU A 199 -8.38 19.10 -3.16
CA LEU A 199 -9.35 20.19 -2.92
C LEU A 199 -9.79 20.30 -1.45
N ARG A 200 -9.70 19.22 -0.68
CA ARG A 200 -10.05 19.18 0.75
C ARG A 200 -8.88 19.51 1.68
N LEU A 201 -7.66 19.49 1.16
CA LEU A 201 -6.45 19.88 1.90
C LEU A 201 -6.32 21.41 1.84
N LYS A 202 -6.66 22.11 2.94
CA LYS A 202 -6.39 23.54 3.06
C LYS A 202 -4.98 23.73 3.63
N MET A 203 -4.12 24.41 2.86
CA MET A 203 -2.79 24.80 3.31
C MET A 203 -2.92 26.07 4.16
N GLU A 204 -2.69 25.96 5.46
CA GLU A 204 -2.66 27.10 6.39
C GLU A 204 -1.37 26.96 7.21
N ASN A 205 -0.44 27.91 7.09
CA ASN A 205 0.87 27.93 7.78
C ASN A 205 1.69 26.63 7.67
N ASP A 206 1.89 26.10 6.45
CA ASP A 206 2.69 24.91 6.16
C ASP A 206 2.24 23.59 6.84
N GLU A 207 1.06 23.57 7.46
CA GLU A 207 0.40 22.38 8.02
C GLU A 207 -0.81 21.92 7.20
N PHE A 208 -0.94 20.59 7.02
CA PHE A 208 -2.13 19.98 6.43
C PHE A 208 -3.27 19.90 7.45
N LEU A 209 -4.19 20.85 7.45
CA LEU A 209 -5.39 20.79 8.30
C LEU A 209 -6.58 20.21 7.53
N PHE A 210 -7.15 19.11 8.06
CA PHE A 210 -8.42 18.59 7.59
C PHE A 210 -9.55 19.45 8.16
N LYS A 211 -10.37 20.04 7.29
CA LYS A 211 -11.61 20.72 7.70
C LYS A 211 -12.52 19.71 8.38
N LYS A 212 -12.60 19.73 9.71
CA LYS A 212 -13.54 18.91 10.49
C LYS A 212 -14.96 19.42 10.22
N LEU A 213 -15.87 18.47 9.95
CA LEU A 213 -17.29 18.70 9.65
C LEU A 213 -18.01 19.40 10.80
#